data_AF-A0A963VMH0-F1
#
_entry.id   AF-A0A963VMH0-F1
#
_cell.length_a   1.000
_cell.length_b   1.000
_cell.length_c   1.000
_cell.angle_alpha   90.00
_cell.angle_beta   90.00
_cell.angle_gamma   90.00
#
_symmetry.space_group_name_H-M   'P 1'
#
loop_
_entity.id
_entity.type
_entity.pdbx_description
1 polymer ?
#
loop_
_entity_poly.entity_id
_entity_poly.type
_entity_poly.pdbx_seq_one_letter_code
_entity_poly.pdbx_strand_id
1 'polypeptide(L)' 'MVGSGVTHAWLQVFLPGAGWFTYDPTNNLIGGSQLIRVAVVRDPSFAAPISGIWYGEPDAYKEMNVTVQVTRRKMGRIA' A
#
# COMPACT_ATOMS: atom_id res chain seq x y z
N MET A 1 -0.40 -0.53 -18.07
CA MET A 1 0.38 0.02 -16.95
C MET A 1 1.16 -1.13 -16.33
N VAL A 2 2.47 -1.19 -16.56
CA VAL A 2 3.33 -2.17 -15.89
C VAL A 2 3.28 -1.82 -14.39
N GLY A 3 2.87 -2.76 -13.53
CA GLY A 3 2.70 -2.54 -12.08
C GLY A 3 1.27 -2.36 -11.57
N SER A 4 0.24 -2.47 -12.42
CA SER A 4 -1.15 -2.53 -11.92
C SER A 4 -1.37 -3.80 -11.09
N GLY A 5 -1.47 -3.67 -9.77
CA GLY A 5 -1.75 -4.77 -8.84
C GLY A 5 -0.57 -5.27 -8.03
N VAL A 6 0.60 -4.63 -8.11
CA VAL A 6 1.71 -4.89 -7.18
C VAL A 6 1.67 -3.94 -5.99
N THR A 7 2.21 -4.38 -4.85
CA THR A 7 2.43 -3.50 -3.70
C THR A 7 3.44 -2.41 -4.08
N HIS A 8 3.18 -1.19 -3.63
CA HIS A 8 4.03 -0.02 -3.92
C HIS A 8 4.18 0.83 -2.67
N ALA A 9 5.30 1.53 -2.56
CA ALA A 9 5.59 2.43 -1.45
C ALA A 9 5.91 3.83 -2.00
N TRP A 10 5.45 4.85 -1.26
CA TRP A 10 5.70 6.25 -1.54
C TRP A 10 5.82 7.01 -0.21
N LEU A 11 6.09 8.31 -0.27
CA LEU A 11 6.29 9.12 0.94
C LEU A 11 5.26 10.24 1.04
N GLN A 12 5.13 10.77 2.26
CA GLN A 12 4.42 12.01 2.50
C GLN A 12 5.37 13.02 3.16
N VAL A 13 5.27 14.27 2.74
CA VAL A 13 6.03 15.39 3.31
C VAL A 13 5.05 16.31 4.02
N PHE A 14 5.33 16.67 5.27
CA PHE A 14 4.58 17.70 5.97
C PHE A 14 5.18 19.07 5.65
N LEU A 15 4.34 19.96 5.12
CA LEU A 15 4.69 21.34 4.86
C LEU A 15 3.92 22.24 5.84
N PRO A 16 4.59 23.10 6.63
CA PRO A 16 3.91 24.06 7.50
C PRO A 16 2.87 24.88 6.72
N GLY A 17 1.65 24.97 7.25
CA GLY A 17 0.52 25.67 6.61
C GLY A 17 -0.23 24.85 5.55
N ALA A 18 0.46 24.06 4.72
CA ALA A 18 -0.15 23.25 3.66
C ALA A 18 -0.52 21.81 4.07
N GLY A 19 0.04 21.32 5.18
CA GLY A 19 -0.24 19.99 5.71
C GLY A 19 0.54 18.87 5.03
N TRP A 20 -0.02 17.66 5.04
CA TRP A 20 0.62 16.47 4.47
C TRP A 20 0.41 16.38 2.96
N PHE A 21 1.51 16.31 2.22
CA PHE A 21 1.51 16.20 0.77
C PHE A 21 2.06 14.85 0.32
N THR A 22 1.44 14.24 -0.68
CA THR A 22 1.82 12.90 -1.18
C THR A 22 2.76 13.04 -2.38
N TYR A 23 3.90 12.34 -2.33
CA TYR A 23 4.89 12.33 -3.41
C TYR A 23 5.43 10.91 -3.64
N ASP A 24 5.47 10.52 -4.91
CA ASP A 24 6.09 9.28 -5.36
C ASP A 24 7.28 9.59 -6.27
N PRO A 25 8.53 9.53 -5.75
CA PRO A 25 9.72 9.85 -6.54
C PRO A 25 10.00 8.81 -7.62
N THR A 26 9.50 7.57 -7.48
CA THR A 26 9.72 6.50 -8.44
C THR A 26 9.03 6.80 -9.78
N ASN A 27 7.82 7.36 -9.68
CA ASN A 27 6.97 7.63 -10.84
C ASN A 27 6.84 9.13 -11.16
N ASN A 28 7.57 10.00 -10.43
CA ASN A 28 7.45 11.46 -10.51
C ASN A 28 5.98 11.93 -10.39
N LEU A 29 5.23 11.32 -9.47
CA LEU A 29 3.81 11.61 -9.27
C LEU A 29 3.59 12.45 -8.02
N ILE A 30 2.69 13.42 -8.17
CA ILE A 30 2.16 14.24 -7.09
C ILE A 30 0.66 13.90 -6.93
N GLY A 31 0.22 13.75 -5.68
CA GLY A 31 -1.22 13.75 -5.37
C GLY A 31 -1.91 12.39 -5.22
N GLY A 32 -1.20 11.25 -5.32
CA GLY A 32 -1.60 9.94 -4.77
C GLY A 32 -2.96 9.35 -5.21
N SER A 33 -3.69 9.96 -6.15
CA SER A 33 -5.08 9.60 -6.48
C SER A 33 -5.22 8.23 -7.15
N GLN A 34 -4.12 7.66 -7.64
CA GLN A 34 -4.05 6.34 -8.26
C GLN A 34 -3.54 5.25 -7.31
N LEU A 35 -3.27 5.60 -6.05
CA LEU A 35 -2.71 4.69 -5.06
C LEU A 35 -3.73 4.49 -3.93
N ILE A 36 -3.95 3.22 -3.57
CA ILE A 36 -4.77 2.86 -2.41
C ILE A 36 -3.82 2.69 -1.23
N ARG A 37 -3.99 3.54 -0.23
CA ARG A 37 -3.21 3.49 1.00
C ARG A 37 -3.67 2.34 1.89
N VAL A 38 -2.76 1.42 2.19
CA VAL A 38 -3.01 0.28 3.08
C VAL A 38 -2.34 0.43 4.45
N ALA A 39 -1.27 1.23 4.56
CA ALA A 39 -0.57 1.55 5.80
C ALA A 39 0.10 2.94 5.72
N VAL A 40 0.38 3.55 6.87
CA VAL A 40 1.22 4.75 7.01
C VAL A 40 2.15 4.53 8.19
N VAL A 41 3.45 4.59 7.95
CA VAL A 41 4.48 4.35 8.96
C VAL A 41 5.61 5.34 8.79
N ARG A 42 6.35 5.60 9.88
CA ARG A 42 7.58 6.40 9.84
C ARG A 42 8.76 5.58 9.34
N ASP A 43 8.84 4.33 9.78
CA ASP A 43 9.90 3.39 9.42
C ASP A 43 9.34 2.33 8.45
N PRO A 44 9.95 2.12 7.28
CA PRO A 44 9.48 1.13 6.30
C PRO A 44 9.36 -0.29 6.85
N SER A 45 10.16 -0.67 7.85
CA SER A 45 10.10 -2.00 8.47
C SER A 45 8.74 -2.28 9.10
N PHE A 46 8.01 -1.25 9.55
CA PHE A 46 6.67 -1.39 10.11
C PHE A 46 5.56 -1.54 9.05
N ALA A 47 5.87 -1.36 7.76
CA ALA A 47 4.95 -1.61 6.65
C ALA A 47 5.16 -2.99 6.00
N ALA A 48 6.02 -3.84 6.57
CA ALA A 48 6.19 -5.20 6.08
C ALA A 48 4.86 -5.95 6.13
N PRO A 49 4.40 -6.57 5.02
CA PRO A 49 3.12 -7.28 4.99
C PRO A 49 3.12 -8.52 5.90
N ILE A 50 4.30 -9.08 6.18
CA ILE A 50 4.52 -10.21 7.10
C ILE A 50 5.82 -9.92 7.87
N SER A 51 5.80 -10.11 9.19
CA SER A 51 6.99 -10.03 10.05
C SER A 51 6.85 -10.99 11.23
N GLY A 52 7.97 -11.47 11.78
CA GLY A 52 7.98 -12.35 12.95
C GLY A 52 9.04 -13.46 12.88
N ILE A 53 8.96 -14.37 13.85
CA ILE A 53 9.79 -15.58 13.94
C ILE A 53 8.83 -16.76 13.97
N TRP A 54 9.21 -17.86 13.34
CA TRP A 54 8.46 -19.10 13.36
C TRP A 54 9.28 -20.20 14.04
N TYR A 55 8.60 -21.07 14.79
CA TYR A 55 9.19 -22.20 15.52
C TYR A 55 8.41 -23.47 15.18
N GLY A 56 9.08 -24.50 14.66
CA GLY A 56 8.50 -25.80 14.33
C GLY A 56 9.39 -26.63 13.38
N GLU A 57 8.82 -27.68 12.78
CA GLU A 57 9.51 -28.55 11.79
C GLU A 57 9.70 -27.86 10.42
N PRO A 58 10.91 -27.79 9.83
CA PRO A 58 11.20 -26.99 8.62
C PRO A 58 10.28 -27.19 7.41
N ASP A 59 9.60 -28.34 7.34
CA ASP A 59 8.68 -28.77 6.29
C ASP A 59 7.19 -28.58 6.66
N ALA A 60 6.88 -27.95 7.79
CA ALA A 60 5.51 -27.64 8.22
C ALA A 60 4.81 -26.58 7.35
N TYR A 61 5.52 -25.94 6.41
CA TYR A 61 4.90 -25.05 5.45
C TYR A 61 3.98 -25.83 4.52
N LYS A 62 2.66 -25.58 4.62
CA LYS A 62 1.65 -26.20 3.76
C LYS A 62 1.38 -25.36 2.51
N GLU A 63 0.81 -24.17 2.69
CA GLU A 63 0.59 -23.17 1.64
C GLU A 63 0.02 -21.90 2.29
N MET A 64 0.28 -20.73 1.70
CA MET A 64 -0.52 -19.52 1.96
C MET A 64 -0.80 -18.78 0.65
N ASN A 65 -2.07 -18.62 0.29
CA ASN A 65 -2.49 -17.85 -0.87
C ASN A 65 -3.33 -16.65 -0.42
N VAL A 66 -2.91 -15.45 -0.81
CA VAL A 66 -3.59 -14.19 -0.47
C VAL A 66 -3.90 -13.45 -1.76
N THR A 67 -5.19 -13.16 -1.98
CA THR A 67 -5.67 -12.38 -3.13
C THR A 67 -6.38 -11.12 -2.65
N VAL A 68 -5.98 -9.97 -3.20
CA VAL A 68 -6.63 -8.68 -2.95
C VAL A 68 -7.36 -8.26 -4.23
N GLN A 69 -8.67 -7.99 -4.13
CA GLN A 69 -9.48 -7.47 -5.24
C GLN A 69 -9.98 -6.06 -4.92
N VAL A 70 -9.70 -5.13 -5.82
CA VAL A 70 -10.17 -3.74 -5.72
C VAL A 70 -11.33 -3.55 -6.69
N THR A 71 -12.49 -3.11 -6.17
CA THR A 71 -13.65 -2.79 -7.00
C THR A 71 -14.07 -1.34 -6.81
N ARG A 72 -14.29 -0.62 -7.92
CA ARG A 72 -14.86 0.72 -7.87
C ARG A 72 -16.37 0.62 -7.68
N ARG A 73 -16.90 1.15 -6.57
CA ARG A 73 -18.35 1.30 -6.44
C ARG A 73 -18.83 2.41 -7.40
N LYS A 74 -19.77 2.07 -8.29
CA LYS A 74 -20.54 3.09 -9.01
C LYS A 74 -21.54 3.69 -8.03
N MET A 75 -21.38 4.97 -7.68
CA MET A 75 -22.41 5.69 -6.95
C MET A 75 -23.61 5.85 -7.90
N GLY A 76 -24.78 5.38 -7.49
CA GLY A 76 -26.02 5.60 -8.24
C GLY A 76 -26.26 7.10 -8.42
N ARG A 77 -26.72 7.50 -9.60
CA ARG A 77 -27.10 8.89 -9.88
C ARG A 77 -28.28 9.21 -8.95
N ILE A 78 -28.08 10.10 -7.99
CA ILE A 78 -29.19 10.72 -7.26
C ILE A 78 -29.92 11.57 -8.30
N ALA A 79 -31.14 11.18 -8.62
CA ALA A 79 -32.05 11.92 -9.49
C ALA A 79 -32.51 13.20 -8.80
#